data_AF-A0A926A940-F1
#
_entry.id   AF-A0A926A940-F1
#
_cell.length_a   1.000
_cell.length_b   1.000
_cell.length_c   1.000
_cell.angle_alpha   90.00
_cell.angle_beta   90.00
_cell.angle_gamma   90.00
#
_symmetry.space_group_name_H-M   'P 1'
#
loop_
_entity.id
_entity.type
_entity.pdbx_description
1 polymer ?
#
loop_
_entity_poly.entity_id
_entity_poly.type
_entity_poly.pdbx_seq_one_letter_code
_entity_poly.pdbx_strand_id
1 'polypeptide(L)'
;SLGEWLNQREATPDYDQGILALVTRTDTANRSTETAVGWAESISERSVRLEALRAVLQEWAETDFSAARTHLETSSSLNPQQRLEIWQSIQPKPEPANED
;
A
#
# COMPACT_ATOMS: atom_id res chain seq x y z
N SER A 1 -6.64 16.85 12.94
CA SER A 1 -6.23 15.49 13.40
C SER A 1 -4.76 15.25 13.06
N LEU A 2 -4.11 14.17 13.54
CA LEU A 2 -2.70 13.87 13.16
C LEU A 2 -2.54 13.76 11.63
N GLY A 3 -3.56 13.25 10.93
CA GLY A 3 -3.59 13.21 9.45
C GLY A 3 -3.63 14.59 8.78
N GLU A 4 -4.22 15.59 9.44
CA GLU A 4 -4.30 16.97 8.94
C GLU A 4 -2.99 17.73 9.15
N TRP A 5 -2.26 17.39 10.22
CA TRP A 5 -0.93 17.92 10.53
C TRP A 5 0.15 17.38 9.58
N LEU A 6 -0.04 16.17 9.05
CA LEU A 6 0.88 15.54 8.08
C LEU A 6 0.80 16.14 6.67
N ASN A 7 -0.37 16.67 6.27
CA ASN A 7 -0.56 17.29 4.94
C ASN A 7 0.08 18.67 4.77
N GLN A 8 0.68 19.27 5.82
CA GLN A 8 1.14 20.66 5.81
C GLN A 8 2.67 20.85 5.86
N ARG A 9 3.50 19.80 5.80
CA ARG A 9 4.98 19.96 5.79
C ARG A 9 5.66 19.25 4.63
N GLU A 10 6.74 19.86 4.16
CA GLU A 10 7.66 19.30 3.17
C GLU A 10 8.28 17.98 3.67
N ALA A 11 8.22 16.96 2.83
CA ALA A 11 8.79 15.64 3.09
C ALA A 11 10.32 15.76 3.26
N THR A 12 10.80 15.42 4.45
CA THR A 12 12.24 15.34 4.77
C THR A 12 12.61 13.88 5.08
N PRO A 13 13.88 13.47 4.93
CA PRO A 13 14.29 12.06 5.14
C PRO A 13 13.95 11.49 6.54
N ASP A 14 13.89 12.32 7.58
CA ASP A 14 13.49 11.91 8.93
C ASP A 14 11.96 11.68 9.06
N TYR A 15 11.17 12.32 8.19
CA TYR A 15 9.72 12.09 8.06
C TYR A 15 9.43 10.72 7.45
N ASP A 16 10.24 10.29 6.48
CA ASP A 16 10.07 9.01 5.80
C ASP A 16 10.28 7.81 6.75
N GLN A 17 11.20 7.91 7.71
CA GLN A 17 11.39 6.87 8.74
C GLN A 17 10.23 6.79 9.74
N GLY A 18 9.64 7.94 10.10
CA GLY A 18 8.46 7.99 10.97
C GLY A 18 7.21 7.39 10.30
N ILE A 19 7.04 7.63 9.00
CA ILE A 19 5.98 7.02 8.19
C ILE A 19 6.22 5.51 8.05
N LEU A 20 7.45 5.07 7.79
CA LEU A 20 7.79 3.64 7.72
C LEU A 20 7.52 2.91 9.04
N ALA A 21 7.85 3.54 10.18
CA ALA A 21 7.57 3.00 11.52
C ALA A 21 6.07 2.95 11.85
N LEU A 22 5.25 3.81 11.24
CA LEU A 22 3.80 3.78 11.34
C LEU A 22 3.18 2.71 10.42
N VAL A 23 3.70 2.55 9.21
CA VAL A 23 3.28 1.52 8.25
C VAL A 23 3.59 0.10 8.76
N THR A 24 4.74 -0.09 9.42
CA THR A 24 5.17 -1.41 9.93
C THR A 24 4.58 -1.81 11.30
N ARG A 25 3.99 -0.88 12.06
CA ARG A 25 3.44 -1.15 13.42
C ARG A 25 1.91 -1.23 13.51
N THR A 26 1.17 -0.84 12.48
CA THR A 26 -0.28 -0.66 12.64
C THR A 26 -1.03 -1.81 11.99
N ASP A 27 -1.66 -2.66 12.81
CA ASP A 27 -2.75 -3.54 12.39
C ASP A 27 -3.74 -2.75 11.51
N THR A 28 -3.91 -3.21 10.29
CA THR A 28 -4.92 -2.74 9.32
C THR A 28 -6.35 -2.76 9.87
N ALA A 29 -6.59 -3.44 10.98
CA ALA A 29 -7.86 -3.43 11.70
C ALA A 29 -8.29 -2.06 12.27
N ASN A 30 -7.38 -1.09 12.48
CA ASN A 30 -7.69 0.17 13.18
C ASN A 30 -7.53 1.46 12.35
N ARG A 31 -7.21 1.38 11.04
CA ARG A 31 -7.19 2.53 10.13
C ARG A 31 -7.78 2.16 8.78
N SER A 32 -8.59 3.06 8.20
CA SER A 32 -9.13 2.90 6.86
C SER A 32 -7.98 2.73 5.86
N THR A 33 -8.01 1.65 5.07
CA THR A 33 -6.94 1.26 4.14
C THR A 33 -6.56 2.37 3.17
N GLU A 34 -7.50 3.25 2.83
CA GLU A 34 -7.29 4.45 2.02
C GLU A 34 -6.27 5.41 2.64
N THR A 35 -6.20 5.48 3.98
CA THR A 35 -5.24 6.34 4.69
C THR A 35 -3.81 5.80 4.56
N ALA A 36 -3.63 4.49 4.68
CA ALA A 36 -2.31 3.85 4.57
C ALA A 36 -1.75 3.99 3.15
N VAL A 37 -2.61 3.83 2.15
CA VAL A 37 -2.29 4.11 0.74
C VAL A 37 -1.86 5.56 0.56
N GLY A 38 -2.63 6.52 1.07
CA GLY A 38 -2.28 7.95 0.95
C GLY A 38 -0.92 8.29 1.57
N TRP A 39 -0.53 7.63 2.66
CA TRP A 39 0.80 7.76 3.24
C TRP A 39 1.89 7.14 2.38
N ALA A 40 1.66 5.94 1.86
CA ALA A 40 2.61 5.30 0.94
C ALA A 40 2.86 6.21 -0.29
N GLU A 41 1.81 6.78 -0.87
CA GLU A 41 1.91 7.71 -2.00
C GLU A 41 2.65 9.01 -1.67
N SER A 42 2.62 9.46 -0.41
CA SER A 42 3.32 10.68 0.04
C SER A 42 4.85 10.52 0.14
N ILE A 43 5.37 9.29 0.14
CA ILE A 43 6.80 9.01 0.25
C ILE A 43 7.52 9.57 -0.98
N SER A 44 8.54 10.41 -0.78
CA SER A 44 9.23 11.11 -1.88
C SER A 44 10.17 10.19 -2.66
N GLU A 45 10.93 9.35 -1.94
CA GLU A 45 11.83 8.37 -2.54
C GLU A 45 11.03 7.28 -3.27
N ARG A 46 11.34 7.05 -4.55
CA ARG A 46 10.47 6.25 -5.43
C ARG A 46 10.51 4.75 -5.09
N SER A 47 11.67 4.24 -4.70
CA SER A 47 11.82 2.83 -4.35
C SER A 47 11.13 2.49 -3.02
N VAL A 48 11.22 3.39 -2.03
CA VAL A 48 10.54 3.27 -0.73
C VAL A 48 9.04 3.41 -0.90
N ARG A 49 8.56 4.35 -1.74
CA ARG A 49 7.14 4.45 -2.09
C ARG A 49 6.60 3.17 -2.70
N LEU A 50 7.33 2.60 -3.65
CA LEU A 50 6.91 1.35 -4.30
C LEU A 50 6.83 0.19 -3.31
N GLU A 51 7.82 0.07 -2.41
CA GLU A 51 7.83 -0.94 -1.36
C GLU A 51 6.63 -0.79 -0.42
N ALA A 52 6.35 0.43 0.04
CA ALA A 52 5.22 0.72 0.91
C ALA A 52 3.87 0.42 0.24
N LEU A 53 3.70 0.81 -1.03
CA LEU A 53 2.49 0.51 -1.80
C LEU A 53 2.28 -0.99 -1.96
N ARG A 54 3.36 -1.74 -2.25
CA ARG A 54 3.29 -3.20 -2.33
C ARG A 54 2.82 -3.81 -1.02
N ALA A 55 3.44 -3.44 0.10
CA ALA A 55 3.10 -4.00 1.41
C ALA A 55 1.64 -3.69 1.82
N VAL A 56 1.20 -2.44 1.63
CA VAL A 56 -0.19 -2.03 1.94
C VAL A 56 -1.19 -2.76 1.05
N LEU A 57 -0.91 -2.92 -0.24
CA LEU A 57 -1.83 -3.61 -1.16
C LEU A 57 -1.88 -5.12 -0.93
N GLN A 58 -0.78 -5.74 -0.49
CA GLN A 58 -0.77 -7.15 -0.08
C GLN A 58 -1.69 -7.38 1.11
N GLU A 59 -1.50 -6.61 2.17
CA GLU A 59 -2.32 -6.70 3.37
C GLU A 59 -3.80 -6.34 3.09
N TRP A 60 -4.05 -5.33 2.25
CA TRP A 60 -5.42 -5.02 1.82
C TRP A 60 -6.04 -6.19 1.05
N ALA A 61 -5.28 -6.85 0.18
CA ALA A 61 -5.79 -7.95 -0.60
C ALA A 61 -6.16 -9.18 0.25
N GLU A 62 -5.53 -9.37 1.42
CA GLU A 62 -5.90 -10.42 2.37
C GLU A 62 -7.30 -10.21 2.97
N THR A 63 -7.76 -8.96 3.05
CA THR A 63 -9.06 -8.59 3.67
C THR A 63 -10.13 -8.22 2.63
N ASP A 64 -9.77 -7.49 1.59
CA ASP A 64 -10.61 -7.10 0.46
C ASP A 64 -9.78 -7.00 -0.84
N PHE A 65 -9.60 -8.16 -1.47
CA PHE A 65 -8.92 -8.29 -2.76
C PHE A 65 -9.54 -7.40 -3.86
N SER A 66 -10.86 -7.26 -3.90
CA SER A 66 -11.54 -6.51 -4.96
C SER A 66 -11.20 -5.02 -4.87
N ALA A 67 -11.19 -4.48 -3.65
CA ALA A 67 -10.86 -3.08 -3.43
C ALA A 67 -9.36 -2.81 -3.62
N ALA A 68 -8.48 -3.70 -3.15
CA ALA A 68 -7.04 -3.62 -3.39
C ALA A 68 -6.71 -3.63 -4.89
N ARG A 69 -7.34 -4.52 -5.65
CA ARG A 69 -7.21 -4.58 -7.11
C ARG A 69 -7.70 -3.29 -7.78
N THR A 70 -8.87 -2.79 -7.38
CA THR A 70 -9.44 -1.56 -7.96
C THR A 70 -8.50 -0.38 -7.76
N HIS A 71 -7.89 -0.27 -6.58
CA HIS A 71 -6.90 0.77 -6.31
C HIS A 71 -5.64 0.61 -7.18
N LEU A 72 -5.09 -0.61 -7.26
CA LEU A 72 -3.94 -0.92 -8.11
C LEU A 72 -4.17 -0.55 -9.59
N GLU A 73 -5.35 -0.81 -10.12
CA GLU A 73 -5.73 -0.51 -11.50
C GLU A 73 -5.89 1.00 -11.76
N THR A 74 -6.37 1.76 -10.77
CA THR A 74 -6.62 3.20 -10.88
C THR A 74 -5.42 4.07 -10.47
N SER A 75 -4.41 3.49 -9.84
CA SER A 75 -3.20 4.20 -9.41
C SER A 75 -2.41 4.74 -10.61
N SER A 76 -2.29 6.06 -10.66
CA SER A 76 -1.52 6.82 -11.67
C SER A 76 -0.04 6.96 -11.31
N SER A 77 0.32 6.68 -10.06
CA SER A 77 1.70 6.72 -9.57
C SER A 77 2.53 5.50 -9.98
N LEU A 78 1.85 4.43 -10.45
CA LEU A 78 2.45 3.17 -10.89
C LEU A 78 2.53 3.08 -12.42
N ASN A 79 3.70 2.70 -12.92
CA ASN A 79 3.87 2.30 -14.31
C ASN A 79 3.33 0.87 -14.56
N PRO A 80 3.15 0.45 -15.83
CA PRO A 80 2.59 -0.87 -16.14
C PRO A 80 3.36 -2.05 -15.54
N GLN A 81 4.69 -1.97 -15.48
CA GLN A 81 5.53 -3.03 -14.94
C GLN A 81 5.35 -3.15 -13.41
N GLN A 82 5.37 -2.03 -12.69
CA GLN A 82 5.13 -1.99 -11.25
C GLN A 82 3.73 -2.50 -10.90
N ARG A 83 2.73 -2.14 -11.71
CA ARG A 83 1.36 -2.62 -11.53
C ARG A 83 1.29 -4.14 -11.69
N LEU A 84 1.98 -4.70 -12.68
CA LEU A 84 2.05 -6.14 -12.90
C LEU A 84 2.75 -6.86 -11.74
N GLU A 85 3.87 -6.33 -11.25
CA GLU A 85 4.62 -6.89 -10.12
C GLU A 85 3.78 -6.95 -8.84
N ILE A 86 3.09 -5.85 -8.51
CA ILE A 86 2.21 -5.81 -7.35
C ILE A 86 1.02 -6.74 -7.56
N TRP A 87 0.41 -6.73 -8.75
CA TRP A 87 -0.70 -7.62 -9.10
C TRP A 87 -0.36 -9.08 -8.83
N GLN A 88 0.79 -9.56 -9.32
CA GLN A 88 1.26 -10.93 -9.10
C GLN A 88 1.41 -11.27 -7.61
N SER A 89 1.81 -10.29 -6.80
CA SER A 89 2.05 -10.50 -5.37
C SER A 89 0.77 -10.51 -4.53
N ILE A 90 -0.32 -9.90 -5.01
CA ILE A 90 -1.59 -9.81 -4.28
C ILE A 90 -2.64 -10.82 -4.74
N GLN A 91 -2.33 -11.64 -5.77
CA GLN A 91 -3.28 -12.62 -6.28
C GLN A 91 -3.65 -13.62 -5.17
N PRO A 92 -4.94 -14.01 -5.06
CA PRO A 92 -5.31 -15.13 -4.21
C PRO A 92 -4.53 -16.34 -4.68
N LYS A 93 -3.93 -17.07 -3.73
CA LYS A 93 -3.26 -18.33 -4.05
C LYS A 93 -4.29 -19.23 -4.75
N PRO A 94 -3.97 -19.83 -5.92
CA PRO A 94 -4.88 -20.76 -6.55
C PRO A 94 -5.20 -21.87 -5.55
N GLU A 95 -6.48 -22.00 -5.21
CA GLU A 95 -6.95 -23.12 -4.40
C GLU A 95 -6.55 -24.40 -5.14
N PRO A 96 -5.88 -25.36 -4.47
CA PRO A 96 -5.53 -26.61 -5.13
C PRO A 96 -6.82 -27.22 -5.68
N ALA A 97 -6.79 -27.62 -6.95
CA ALA A 97 -7.93 -28.27 -7.57
C ALA A 97 -8.34 -29.44 -6.67
N ASN A 98 -9.59 -29.46 -6.22
CA ASN A 98 -10.16 -30.63 -5.57
C ASN A 98 -10.09 -31.77 -6.58
N GLU A 99 -9.12 -32.65 -6.40
CA GLU A 99 -9.04 -33.92 -7.12
C GLU A 99 -10.14 -34.82 -6.53
N ASP A 100 -11.30 -34.85 -7.20
CA ASP A 100 -12.36 -35.84 -6.99
C ASP A 100 -11.95 -37.24 -7.50
#